data_AF-A0A8C5TKI7-F1
#
_entry.id   AF-A0A8C5TKI7-F1
#
_cell.length_a   1.000
_cell.length_b   1.000
_cell.length_c   1.000
_cell.angle_alpha   90.00
_cell.angle_beta   90.00
_cell.angle_gamma   90.00
#
_symmetry.space_group_name_H-M   'P 1'
#
loop_
_entity.id
_entity.type
_entity.pdbx_description
1 polymer ?
#
loop_
_entity_poly.entity_id
_entity_poly.type
_entity_poly.pdbx_seq_one_letter_code
_entity_poly.pdbx_strand_id
1 'polypeptide(L)'
;LDLIPLCMLVSHCGCTRDGHYYCPGEEFWGGNTCCSRCRCNTELGMVVCKESGCKLGEVCTVVKGVRRCVANNQSICMATGDPHYTTFDGHYYDFMGTCIYLLAGLCSTDPTLIPFAVTVENNHRGSRLVSFTKGSLNIPRRSR
;
A
#
# COMPACT_ATOMS: atom_id res chain seq x y z
N LEU A 1 18.69 1.16 53.04
CA LEU A 1 18.49 0.16 51.97
C LEU A 1 18.80 0.88 50.67
N ASP A 2 20.08 0.98 50.35
CA ASP A 2 20.51 1.59 49.09
C ASP A 2 20.06 0.67 47.95
N LEU A 3 19.13 1.15 47.14
CA LEU A 3 18.75 0.53 45.87
C LEU A 3 19.96 0.69 44.94
N ILE A 4 20.89 -0.27 45.00
CA ILE A 4 21.90 -0.44 43.96
C ILE A 4 21.13 -0.57 42.64
N PRO A 5 21.29 0.33 41.65
CA PRO A 5 20.67 0.14 40.37
C PRO A 5 21.25 -1.14 39.76
N LEU A 6 20.39 -2.12 39.50
CA LEU A 6 20.78 -3.38 38.90
C LEU A 6 21.33 -3.08 37.50
N CYS A 7 22.64 -3.20 37.33
CA CYS A 7 23.27 -3.07 36.01
C CYS A 7 22.88 -4.29 35.17
N MET A 8 22.15 -4.05 34.08
CA MET A 8 21.70 -5.07 33.14
C MET A 8 22.56 -5.04 31.86
N LEU A 9 22.57 -6.14 31.11
CA LEU A 9 23.28 -6.18 29.83
C LEU A 9 22.69 -5.15 28.87
N VAL A 10 23.56 -4.55 28.03
CA VAL A 10 23.18 -3.61 26.96
C VAL A 10 22.09 -4.20 26.06
N SER A 11 22.09 -5.51 25.84
CA SER A 11 21.07 -6.22 25.07
C SER A 11 19.64 -6.12 25.62
N HIS A 12 19.50 -5.81 26.91
CA HIS A 12 18.19 -5.64 27.55
C HIS A 12 17.83 -4.15 27.73
N CYS A 13 18.72 -3.23 27.37
CA CYS A 13 18.49 -1.80 27.40
C CYS A 13 17.92 -1.30 26.06
N GLY A 14 16.98 -0.37 26.11
CA GLY A 14 16.52 0.34 24.91
C GLY A 14 17.46 1.47 24.49
N CYS A 15 17.10 2.14 23.40
CA CYS A 15 17.88 3.21 22.81
C CYS A 15 17.12 4.54 22.91
N THR A 16 17.82 5.66 23.08
CA THR A 16 17.20 6.99 23.04
C THR A 16 17.65 7.76 21.80
N ARG A 17 16.72 8.38 21.08
CA ARG A 17 17.00 9.31 19.97
C ARG A 17 15.96 10.42 19.91
N ASP A 18 16.42 11.67 19.78
CA ASP A 18 15.57 12.87 19.73
C ASP A 18 14.55 12.94 20.89
N GLY A 19 15.00 12.58 22.10
CA GLY A 19 14.18 12.56 23.32
C GLY A 19 13.17 11.41 23.41
N HIS A 20 13.12 10.50 22.44
CA HIS A 20 12.25 9.31 22.45
C HIS A 20 13.03 8.05 22.81
N TYR A 21 12.45 7.24 23.69
CA TYR A 21 12.96 5.92 24.05
C TYR A 21 12.34 4.83 23.16
N TYR A 22 13.17 3.92 22.68
CA TYR A 22 12.81 2.79 21.83
C TYR A 22 13.22 1.49 22.50
N CYS A 23 12.34 0.49 22.49
CA CYS A 23 12.60 -0.81 23.08
C CYS A 23 13.75 -1.56 22.36
N PRO A 24 14.42 -2.50 23.04
CA PRO A 24 15.43 -3.37 22.42
C PRO A 24 14.89 -4.01 21.12
N GLY A 25 15.59 -3.79 20.00
CA GLY A 25 15.21 -4.36 18.70
C GLY A 25 14.05 -3.67 17.97
N GLU A 26 13.42 -2.64 18.55
CA GLU A 26 12.31 -1.90 17.95
C GLU A 26 12.72 -1.24 16.63
N GLU A 27 11.84 -1.30 15.63
CA GLU A 27 12.06 -0.70 14.31
C GLU A 27 11.06 0.42 13.99
N PHE A 28 11.56 1.55 13.52
CA PHE A 28 10.76 2.75 13.24
C PHE A 28 11.28 3.50 12.00
N TRP A 29 10.49 4.47 11.50
CA TRP A 29 10.92 5.36 10.43
C TRP A 29 11.68 6.56 11.01
N GLY A 30 12.88 6.82 10.51
CA GLY A 30 13.69 7.97 10.91
C GLY A 30 13.36 9.21 10.07
N GLY A 31 13.35 10.38 10.73
CA GLY A 31 13.09 11.66 10.10
C GLY A 31 11.64 11.84 9.65
N ASN A 32 11.40 12.82 8.77
CA ASN A 32 10.05 13.26 8.41
C ASN A 32 9.47 12.65 7.13
N THR A 33 10.27 11.98 6.32
CA THR A 33 9.94 11.64 4.92
C THR A 33 9.93 10.13 4.62
N CYS A 34 9.94 9.27 5.64
CA CYS A 34 10.11 7.81 5.48
C CYS A 34 11.33 7.45 4.60
N CYS A 35 12.37 8.28 4.57
CA CYS A 35 13.59 8.04 3.78
C CYS A 35 14.64 7.19 4.52
N SER A 36 14.37 6.83 5.78
CA SER A 36 15.29 6.01 6.57
C SER A 36 14.53 5.06 7.49
N ARG A 37 14.98 3.80 7.53
CA ARG A 37 14.47 2.78 8.44
C ARG A 37 15.49 2.58 9.56
N CYS A 38 15.04 2.69 10.80
CA CYS A 38 15.91 2.66 11.96
C CYS A 38 15.54 1.54 12.92
N ARG A 39 16.53 1.04 13.64
CA ARG A 39 16.37 -0.01 14.64
C ARG A 39 17.20 0.30 15.88
N CYS A 40 16.65 0.04 17.06
CA CYS A 40 17.46 -0.02 18.28
C CYS A 40 18.33 -1.28 18.25
N ASN A 41 19.64 -1.11 18.00
CA ASN A 41 20.58 -2.22 17.95
C ASN A 41 20.93 -2.64 19.39
N THR A 42 20.57 -3.87 19.76
CA THR A 42 20.75 -4.42 21.10
C THR A 42 22.21 -4.74 21.45
N GLU A 43 23.06 -4.95 20.44
CA GLU A 43 24.50 -5.19 20.66
C GLU A 43 25.25 -3.88 20.93
N LEU A 44 24.86 -2.82 20.22
CA LEU A 44 25.50 -1.51 20.31
C LEU A 44 24.85 -0.59 21.35
N GLY A 45 23.61 -0.87 21.76
CA GLY A 45 22.83 0.00 22.65
C GLY A 45 22.44 1.34 22.02
N MET A 46 22.42 1.43 20.68
CA MET A 46 22.15 2.66 19.95
C MET A 46 21.24 2.45 18.75
N VAL A 47 20.61 3.54 18.29
CA VAL A 47 19.80 3.52 17.07
C VAL A 47 20.71 3.47 15.85
N VAL A 48 20.49 2.49 14.98
CA VAL A 48 21.15 2.37 13.67
C VAL A 48 20.10 2.55 12.58
N CYS A 49 20.38 3.42 11.60
CA CYS A 49 19.48 3.73 10.50
C CYS A 49 20.09 3.34 9.15
N LYS A 50 19.23 2.94 8.21
CA LYS A 50 19.58 2.68 6.81
C LYS A 50 18.65 3.46 5.90
N GLU A 51 19.14 3.87 4.74
CA GLU A 51 18.29 4.46 3.70
C GLU A 51 17.21 3.47 3.27
N SER A 52 15.98 3.97 3.15
CA SER A 52 14.82 3.17 2.79
C SER A 52 13.72 4.09 2.26
N GLY A 53 12.66 3.52 1.68
CA GLY A 53 11.53 4.29 1.17
C GLY A 53 10.26 3.45 1.18
N CYS A 54 9.12 4.12 1.11
CA CYS A 54 7.85 3.44 0.85
C CYS A 54 7.88 2.75 -0.51
N LYS A 55 7.15 1.65 -0.64
CA LYS A 55 7.05 0.92 -1.91
C LYS A 55 6.29 1.76 -2.94
N LEU A 56 6.41 1.39 -4.21
CA LEU A 56 5.61 2.01 -5.26
C LEU A 56 4.11 1.88 -4.93
N GLY A 57 3.39 3.01 -4.94
CA GLY A 57 1.97 3.06 -4.60
C GLY A 57 1.67 3.18 -3.10
N GLU A 58 2.69 3.35 -2.26
CA GLU A 58 2.52 3.74 -0.85
C GLU A 58 2.89 5.21 -0.65
N VAL A 59 2.26 5.85 0.33
CA VAL A 59 2.54 7.20 0.80
C VAL A 59 2.98 7.15 2.27
N CYS A 60 3.99 7.96 2.62
CA CYS A 60 4.41 8.14 3.99
C CYS A 60 3.36 8.98 4.74
N THR A 61 2.68 8.40 5.73
CA THR A 61 1.70 9.11 6.55
C THR A 61 1.87 8.80 8.04
N VAL A 62 1.21 9.56 8.90
CA VAL A 62 1.18 9.33 10.35
C VAL A 62 -0.11 8.58 10.71
N VAL A 63 0.01 7.37 11.22
CA VAL A 63 -1.11 6.54 11.69
C VAL A 63 -0.96 6.35 13.19
N LYS A 64 -1.93 6.86 13.97
CA LYS A 64 -1.91 6.82 15.45
C LYS A 64 -0.61 7.40 16.04
N GLY A 65 -0.13 8.52 15.49
CA GLY A 65 1.09 9.19 15.94
C GLY A 65 2.40 8.57 15.43
N VAL A 66 2.37 7.42 14.74
CA VAL A 66 3.57 6.75 14.22
C VAL A 66 3.60 6.83 12.71
N ARG A 67 4.76 7.20 12.13
CA ARG A 67 4.95 7.19 10.68
C ARG A 67 4.89 5.77 10.13
N ARG A 68 4.15 5.59 9.05
CA ARG A 68 4.02 4.34 8.31
C ARG A 68 3.88 4.63 6.83
N CYS A 69 4.41 3.74 6.01
CA CYS A 69 4.00 3.64 4.62
C CYS A 69 2.62 3.01 4.59
N VAL A 70 1.66 3.72 3.99
CA VAL A 70 0.32 3.21 3.76
C VAL A 70 0.08 3.21 2.27
N ALA A 71 -0.73 2.27 1.81
CA ALA A 71 -1.43 2.35 0.54
C ALA A 71 -1.83 3.80 0.17
N ASN A 72 -1.33 4.31 -0.96
CA ASN A 72 -1.87 5.53 -1.57
C ASN A 72 -3.24 5.18 -2.15
N ASN A 73 -4.24 5.23 -1.28
CA ASN A 73 -5.60 4.81 -1.58
C ASN A 73 -6.30 5.83 -2.47
N GLN A 74 -6.19 5.64 -3.78
CA GLN A 74 -7.29 5.68 -4.76
C GLN A 74 -6.72 5.87 -6.16
N SER A 75 -6.53 4.75 -6.86
CA SER A 75 -6.72 4.76 -8.31
C SER A 75 -8.09 4.18 -8.63
N ILE A 76 -8.81 4.81 -9.55
CA ILE A 76 -10.13 4.38 -9.98
C ILE A 76 -9.99 3.84 -11.41
N CYS A 77 -10.38 2.59 -11.62
CA CYS A 77 -10.64 2.07 -12.96
C CYS A 77 -12.13 2.30 -13.28
N MET A 78 -12.41 2.82 -14.47
CA MET A 78 -13.76 3.17 -14.91
C MET A 78 -14.11 2.49 -16.23
N ALA A 79 -15.32 1.96 -16.32
CA ALA A 79 -15.93 1.50 -17.57
C ALA A 79 -17.27 2.23 -17.76
N THR A 80 -17.46 2.93 -18.87
CA THR A 80 -18.68 3.68 -19.16
C THR A 80 -19.28 3.28 -20.49
N GLY A 81 -20.54 2.85 -20.47
CA GLY A 81 -21.52 2.93 -21.57
C GLY A 81 -21.03 2.51 -22.96
N ASP A 82 -20.42 3.42 -23.70
CA ASP A 82 -20.00 3.30 -25.10
C ASP A 82 -18.49 3.01 -25.23
N PRO A 83 -18.08 1.74 -25.28
CA PRO A 83 -17.13 1.15 -24.34
C PRO A 83 -15.83 1.96 -24.13
N HIS A 84 -15.92 2.99 -23.29
CA HIS A 84 -14.79 3.80 -22.87
C HIS A 84 -14.25 3.25 -21.55
N TYR A 85 -12.95 2.98 -21.53
CA TYR A 85 -12.25 2.47 -20.37
C TYR A 85 -11.19 3.45 -19.91
N THR A 86 -11.10 3.63 -18.59
CA THR A 86 -9.97 4.31 -17.96
C THR A 86 -9.32 3.35 -16.97
N THR A 87 -8.04 3.08 -17.16
CA THR A 87 -7.26 2.18 -16.29
C THR A 87 -6.91 2.85 -14.95
N PHE A 88 -6.42 2.06 -14.00
CA PHE A 88 -5.97 2.58 -12.69
C PHE A 88 -4.85 3.62 -12.78
N ASP A 89 -4.03 3.58 -13.82
CA ASP A 89 -2.96 4.55 -14.12
C ASP A 89 -3.41 5.69 -15.05
N GLY A 90 -4.71 5.77 -15.37
CA GLY A 90 -5.33 6.89 -16.07
C GLY A 90 -5.28 6.81 -17.59
N HIS A 91 -4.89 5.68 -18.18
CA HIS A 91 -4.94 5.49 -19.63
C HIS A 91 -6.39 5.30 -20.09
N TYR A 92 -6.77 6.13 -21.07
CA TYR A 92 -8.06 6.06 -21.72
C TYR A 92 -7.98 5.27 -23.03
N TYR A 93 -8.95 4.39 -23.27
CA TYR A 93 -9.11 3.73 -24.57
C TYR A 93 -10.55 3.29 -24.82
N ASP A 94 -10.87 3.12 -26.11
CA ASP A 94 -12.14 2.58 -26.58
C ASP A 94 -11.95 1.12 -26.98
N PHE A 95 -12.83 0.23 -26.51
CA PHE A 95 -12.72 -1.20 -26.83
C PHE A 95 -14.05 -1.79 -27.25
N MET A 96 -14.21 -1.96 -28.55
CA MET A 96 -15.41 -2.49 -29.19
C MET A 96 -15.35 -4.02 -29.28
N GLY A 97 -16.16 -4.71 -28.48
CA GLY A 97 -16.23 -6.17 -28.47
C GLY A 97 -17.44 -6.67 -27.67
N THR A 98 -18.09 -7.73 -28.16
CA THR A 98 -19.25 -8.35 -27.49
C THR A 98 -18.85 -9.65 -26.81
N CYS A 99 -18.47 -9.56 -25.53
CA CYS A 99 -18.17 -10.70 -24.67
C CYS A 99 -18.24 -10.27 -23.20
N ILE A 100 -17.95 -11.23 -22.32
CA ILE A 100 -17.61 -10.97 -20.92
C ILE A 100 -16.09 -10.77 -20.83
N TYR A 101 -15.67 -9.62 -20.32
CA TYR A 101 -14.28 -9.23 -20.18
C TYR A 101 -13.90 -9.09 -18.70
N LEU A 102 -12.67 -9.45 -18.35
CA LEU A 102 -12.11 -9.18 -17.03
C LEU A 102 -11.68 -7.71 -16.97
N LEU A 103 -12.36 -6.92 -16.12
CA LEU A 103 -12.07 -5.50 -15.96
C LEU A 103 -11.00 -5.25 -14.90
N ALA A 104 -11.07 -5.96 -13.77
CA ALA A 104 -10.04 -5.92 -12.74
C ALA A 104 -9.96 -7.25 -12.00
N GLY A 105 -8.77 -7.67 -11.62
CA GLY A 105 -8.58 -8.86 -10.79
C GLY A 105 -7.23 -8.84 -10.09
N LEU A 106 -7.08 -9.70 -9.08
CA LEU A 106 -5.80 -9.88 -8.40
C LEU A 106 -4.81 -10.59 -9.34
N CYS A 107 -3.67 -9.96 -9.61
CA CYS A 107 -2.54 -10.55 -10.32
C CYS A 107 -1.37 -10.73 -9.35
N SER A 108 -1.49 -11.69 -8.43
CA SER A 108 -0.46 -12.02 -7.44
C SER A 108 -0.58 -13.48 -7.03
N THR A 109 0.55 -14.11 -6.71
CA THR A 109 0.63 -15.47 -6.15
C THR A 109 0.77 -15.48 -4.63
N ASP A 110 0.73 -14.32 -3.98
CA ASP A 110 0.82 -14.19 -2.52
C ASP A 110 -0.39 -14.81 -1.82
N PRO A 111 -0.22 -15.88 -1.02
CA PRO A 111 -1.32 -16.59 -0.38
C PRO A 111 -2.00 -15.79 0.73
N THR A 112 -1.43 -14.67 1.18
CA THR A 112 -2.02 -13.80 2.21
C THR A 112 -3.08 -12.84 1.66
N LEU A 113 -3.16 -12.70 0.33
CA LEU A 113 -4.11 -11.85 -0.37
C LEU A 113 -5.40 -12.60 -0.71
N ILE A 114 -6.53 -11.92 -0.61
CA ILE A 114 -7.83 -12.47 -1.00
C ILE A 114 -8.01 -12.26 -2.51
N PRO A 115 -8.16 -13.33 -3.32
CA PRO A 115 -8.42 -13.20 -4.74
C PRO A 115 -9.75 -12.51 -5.00
N PHE A 116 -9.80 -11.68 -6.05
CA PHE A 116 -11.03 -11.08 -6.55
C PHE A 116 -10.96 -10.97 -8.07
N ALA A 117 -12.13 -10.99 -8.71
CA ALA A 117 -12.31 -10.74 -10.13
C ALA A 117 -13.59 -9.92 -10.35
N VAL A 118 -13.49 -8.88 -11.15
CA VAL A 118 -14.58 -8.01 -11.57
C VAL A 118 -14.68 -8.10 -13.08
N THR A 119 -15.80 -8.59 -13.58
CA THR A 119 -16.06 -8.75 -15.01
C THR A 119 -17.10 -7.75 -15.49
N VAL A 120 -17.06 -7.48 -16.78
CA VAL A 120 -18.01 -6.61 -17.47
C VAL A 120 -18.54 -7.33 -18.71
N GLU A 121 -19.83 -7.23 -18.96
CA GLU A 121 -20.46 -7.79 -20.15
C GLU A 121 -20.80 -6.66 -21.13
N ASN A 122 -20.27 -6.77 -22.34
CA ASN A 122 -20.56 -5.85 -23.43
C ASN A 122 -21.45 -6.51 -24.46
N ASN A 123 -22.53 -5.81 -24.86
CA ASN A 123 -23.50 -6.32 -25.83
C ASN A 123 -23.87 -5.25 -26.86
N HIS A 124 -24.29 -5.67 -28.05
CA HIS A 124 -24.88 -4.78 -29.03
C HIS A 124 -26.26 -4.27 -28.57
N ARG A 125 -26.52 -2.96 -28.70
CA ARG A 125 -27.86 -2.37 -28.50
C ARG A 125 -28.42 -1.90 -29.83
N GLY A 126 -29.02 -2.82 -30.60
CA GLY A 126 -29.70 -2.51 -31.86
C GLY A 126 -28.80 -2.27 -33.08
N SER A 127 -27.51 -2.02 -32.90
CA SER A 127 -26.49 -1.94 -33.96
C SER A 127 -25.33 -2.90 -33.69
N ARG A 128 -24.75 -3.51 -34.73
CA ARG A 128 -23.54 -4.35 -34.65
C ARG A 128 -22.24 -3.55 -34.81
N LEU A 129 -22.32 -2.23 -35.01
CA LEU A 129 -21.16 -1.37 -35.22
C LEU A 129 -20.47 -0.98 -33.90
N VAL A 130 -21.20 -1.03 -32.78
CA VAL A 130 -20.73 -0.61 -31.46
C VAL A 130 -21.28 -1.53 -30.36
N SER A 131 -20.46 -1.82 -29.35
CA SER A 131 -20.82 -2.63 -28.19
C SER A 131 -20.94 -1.76 -26.95
N PHE A 132 -21.94 -1.99 -26.11
CA PHE A 132 -22.18 -1.21 -24.91
C PHE A 132 -21.93 -2.01 -23.64
N THR A 133 -21.28 -1.39 -22.66
CA THR A 133 -21.26 -1.85 -21.27
C THR A 133 -22.60 -1.56 -20.61
N LYS A 134 -23.20 -2.57 -19.96
CA LYS A 134 -24.45 -2.39 -19.20
C LYS A 134 -24.18 -1.68 -17.86
N GLY A 135 -23.99 -0.36 -17.89
CA GLY A 135 -23.82 0.50 -16.71
C GLY A 135 -22.49 1.26 -16.68
N SER A 136 -22.24 1.95 -15.56
CA SER A 136 -20.94 2.57 -15.25
C SER A 136 -20.35 1.90 -14.02
N LEU A 137 -19.12 1.42 -14.11
CA LEU A 137 -18.47 0.69 -13.03
C LEU A 137 -17.17 1.40 -12.62
N ASN A 138 -17.09 1.81 -11.36
CA ASN A 138 -15.92 2.43 -10.74
C ASN A 138 -15.29 1.45 -9.76
N ILE A 139 -14.06 1.01 -10.03
CA ILE A 139 -13.34 0.07 -9.18
C ILE A 139 -12.22 0.85 -8.47
N PRO A 140 -12.27 1.03 -7.15
CA PRO A 140 -11.16 1.61 -6.41
C PRO A 140 -10.07 0.56 -6.16
N ARG A 141 -8.81 0.92 -6.39
CA ARG A 141 -7.66 0.14 -5.94
C ARG A 141 -7.44 0.41 -4.45
N ARG A 142 -7.77 -0.57 -3.60
CA ARG A 142 -7.30 -0.62 -2.21
C ARG A 142 -6.03 -1.45 -2.16
N SER A 143 -4.89 -0.81 -1.96
CA SER A 143 -3.73 -1.54 -1.40
C SER A 143 -4.02 -1.79 0.08
N ARG A 144 -3.74 -3.01 0.54
CA ARG A 144 -3.79 -3.34 1.97
C ARG A 144 -2.77 -2.50 2.74
#